data_AF-A0A6B2LP34-F1
#
_entry.id   AF-A0A6B2LP34-F1
#
_cell.length_a   1.000
_cell.length_b   1.000
_cell.length_c   1.000
_cell.angle_alpha   90.00
_cell.angle_beta   90.00
_cell.angle_gamma   90.00
#
_symmetry.space_group_name_H-M   'P 1'
#
loop_
_entity.id
_entity.type
_entity.pdbx_description
1 polymer ?
#
loop_
_entity_poly.entity_id
_entity_poly.type
_entity_poly.pdbx_seq_one_letter_code
_entity_poly.pdbx_strand_id
1 'polypeptide(L)'
;MDQSPITYPIERGLVTDWTNMELLWDHSFQSHLHIDPKNHPILITQPPLSPPTHAHKAAEVLFESLGVPSMYLSVTATLCLYASGRTTGLVVEMGDGVCHCVPE
;
A
#
# COMPACT_ATOMS: atom_id res chain seq x y z
N MET A 1 4.12 9.61 -31.42
CA MET A 1 3.85 9.73 -29.97
C MET A 1 3.80 8.32 -29.46
N ASP A 2 4.87 7.87 -28.82
CA ASP A 2 4.95 6.53 -28.24
C ASP A 2 4.02 6.50 -27.03
N GLN A 3 2.81 5.95 -27.21
CA GLN A 3 1.93 5.65 -26.09
C GLN A 3 2.43 4.33 -25.51
N SER A 4 3.31 4.40 -24.52
CA SER A 4 3.57 3.25 -23.67
C SER A 4 2.23 2.74 -23.13
N PRO A 5 1.96 1.43 -23.20
CA PRO A 5 0.70 0.89 -22.71
C PRO A 5 0.54 1.19 -21.21
N ILE A 6 -0.66 1.59 -20.80
CA ILE A 6 -0.99 1.82 -19.39
C ILE A 6 -0.84 0.49 -18.64
N THR A 7 0.02 0.45 -17.63
CA THR A 7 0.23 -0.70 -16.76
C THR A 7 -0.34 -0.42 -15.37
N TYR A 8 -0.92 -1.45 -14.75
CA TYR A 8 -1.43 -1.39 -13.38
C TYR A 8 -0.53 -2.26 -12.49
N PRO A 9 0.28 -1.67 -11.61
CA PRO A 9 1.18 -2.45 -10.75
C PRO A 9 0.46 -3.23 -9.66
N ILE A 10 -0.84 -2.97 -9.46
CA ILE A 10 -1.68 -3.61 -8.46
C ILE A 10 -2.85 -4.29 -9.16
N GLU A 11 -2.98 -5.59 -8.98
CA GLU A 11 -4.12 -6.37 -9.45
C GLU A 11 -4.78 -7.08 -8.27
N ARG A 12 -6.11 -6.93 -8.15
CA ARG A 12 -6.89 -7.53 -7.05
C ARG A 12 -6.27 -7.28 -5.67
N GLY A 13 -5.84 -6.04 -5.43
CA GLY A 13 -5.28 -5.60 -4.15
C GLY A 13 -3.84 -6.07 -3.86
N LEU A 14 -3.22 -6.83 -4.76
CA LEU A 14 -1.86 -7.32 -4.62
C LEU A 14 -0.93 -6.65 -5.65
N VAL A 15 0.26 -6.29 -5.21
CA VAL A 15 1.30 -5.76 -6.11
C VAL A 15 1.83 -6.88 -7.01
N THR A 16 1.66 -6.73 -8.32
CA THR A 16 2.14 -7.68 -9.35
C THR A 16 3.41 -7.19 -10.04
N ASP A 17 3.64 -5.87 -10.07
CA ASP A 17 4.83 -5.24 -10.65
C ASP A 17 5.45 -4.25 -9.68
N TRP A 18 6.51 -4.70 -9.01
CA TRP A 18 7.23 -3.90 -8.00
C TRP A 18 8.05 -2.77 -8.60
N THR A 19 8.51 -2.90 -9.84
CA THR A 19 9.25 -1.82 -10.53
C THR A 19 8.33 -0.64 -10.76
N ASN A 20 7.13 -0.90 -11.28
CA ASN A 20 6.13 0.15 -11.49
C ASN A 20 5.55 0.66 -10.16
N MET A 21 5.45 -0.19 -9.13
CA MET A 21 5.03 0.25 -7.80
C MET A 21 6.02 1.23 -7.15
N GLU A 22 7.31 0.96 -7.29
CA GLU A 22 8.38 1.85 -6.79
C GLU A 22 8.32 3.22 -7.46
N LEU A 23 8.18 3.26 -8.79
CA LEU A 23 7.98 4.51 -9.54
C LEU A 23 6.72 5.26 -9.09
N LEU A 24 5.64 4.55 -8.82
CA LEU A 24 4.40 5.15 -8.32
C LEU A 24 4.56 5.77 -6.93
N TRP A 25 5.28 5.10 -6.03
CA TRP A 25 5.61 5.65 -4.71
C TRP A 25 6.52 6.86 -4.80
N ASP A 26 7.59 6.79 -5.59
CA ASP A 26 8.52 7.91 -5.78
C ASP A 26 7.80 9.14 -6.36
N HIS A 27 6.95 8.94 -7.38
CA HIS A 27 6.11 9.99 -7.93
C HIS A 27 5.15 10.58 -6.87
N SER A 28 4.56 9.75 -6.01
CA SER A 28 3.68 10.21 -4.93
C SER A 28 4.43 11.08 -3.92
N PHE A 29 5.63 10.67 -3.50
CA PHE A 29 6.44 11.44 -2.56
C PHE A 29 6.94 12.77 -3.15
N GLN A 30 7.45 12.74 -4.38
CA GLN A 30 8.07 13.92 -5.00
C GLN A 30 7.06 14.88 -5.61
N SER A 31 6.04 14.38 -6.32
CA SER A 31 5.14 15.22 -7.14
C SER A 31 3.84 15.60 -6.45
N HIS A 32 3.41 14.85 -5.44
CA HIS A 32 2.16 15.14 -4.72
C HIS A 32 2.39 15.60 -3.29
N LEU A 33 3.28 14.93 -2.56
CA LEU A 33 3.54 15.25 -1.15
C LEU A 33 4.68 16.26 -0.96
N HIS A 34 5.59 16.36 -1.93
CA HIS A 34 6.78 17.22 -1.92
C HIS A 34 7.66 16.95 -0.68
N ILE A 35 7.85 15.68 -0.34
CA ILE A 35 8.66 15.24 0.80
C ILE A 35 9.85 14.39 0.35
N ASP A 36 10.90 14.35 1.18
CA ASP A 36 11.96 13.35 1.08
C ASP A 36 11.59 12.14 1.94
N PRO A 37 11.31 10.96 1.36
CA PRO A 37 10.89 9.77 2.11
C PRO A 37 11.89 9.36 3.19
N LYS A 38 13.17 9.74 3.09
CA LYS A 38 14.21 9.45 4.09
C LYS A 38 14.00 10.14 5.43
N ASN A 39 13.16 11.17 5.47
CA ASN A 39 12.88 11.94 6.68
C ASN A 39 11.52 11.61 7.30
N HIS A 40 10.76 10.67 6.74
CA HIS A 40 9.38 10.42 7.14
C HIS A 40 9.07 8.93 7.34
N PRO A 41 8.52 8.53 8.51
CA PRO A 41 8.02 7.17 8.68
C PRO A 41 6.80 6.95 7.78
N ILE A 42 6.70 5.77 7.17
CA ILE A 42 5.63 5.45 6.22
C ILE A 42 4.68 4.38 6.77
N LEU A 43 3.38 4.68 6.75
CA LEU A 43 2.31 3.71 6.96
C LEU A 43 1.85 3.19 5.60
N ILE A 44 1.89 1.87 5.40
CA ILE A 44 1.31 1.22 4.22
C ILE A 44 0.18 0.28 4.63
N THR A 45 -0.78 0.12 3.71
CA THR A 45 -1.94 -0.75 3.88
C THR A 45 -1.80 -2.01 3.04
N GLN A 46 -2.33 -3.13 3.53
CA GLN A 46 -2.46 -4.37 2.75
C GLN A 46 -3.87 -4.96 2.88
N PRO A 47 -4.30 -5.74 1.88
CA PRO A 47 -5.53 -6.52 1.99
C PRO A 47 -5.42 -7.60 3.09
N PRO A 48 -6.56 -8.07 3.62
CA PRO A 48 -6.58 -9.24 4.49
C PRO A 48 -5.98 -10.46 3.78
N LEU A 49 -5.31 -11.33 4.54
CA LEU A 49 -4.68 -12.56 4.04
C LEU A 49 -3.61 -12.35 2.95
N SER A 50 -3.01 -11.16 2.88
CA SER A 50 -1.85 -10.89 2.04
C SER A 50 -0.69 -11.86 2.36
N PRO A 51 -0.04 -12.47 1.36
CA PRO A 51 1.10 -13.34 1.61
C PRO A 51 2.25 -12.59 2.31
N PRO A 52 2.97 -13.20 3.26
CA PRO A 52 4.11 -12.55 3.93
C PRO A 52 5.20 -12.05 2.98
N THR A 53 5.34 -12.68 1.81
CA THR A 53 6.28 -12.28 0.76
C THR A 53 6.01 -10.86 0.23
N HIS A 54 4.74 -10.42 0.18
CA HIS A 54 4.40 -9.06 -0.23
C HIS A 54 4.85 -8.05 0.81
N ALA A 55 4.68 -8.35 2.10
CA ALA A 55 5.16 -7.51 3.18
C ALA A 55 6.69 -7.37 3.14
N HIS A 56 7.41 -8.47 2.93
CA HIS A 56 8.87 -8.44 2.79
C HIS A 56 9.32 -7.62 1.58
N LYS A 57 8.66 -7.78 0.43
CA LYS A 57 9.03 -7.04 -0.78
C LYS A 57 8.71 -5.55 -0.66
N ALA A 58 7.59 -5.18 -0.04
CA ALA A 58 7.30 -3.79 0.28
C ALA A 58 8.36 -3.18 1.21
N ALA A 59 8.80 -3.93 2.23
CA ALA A 59 9.86 -3.49 3.13
C ALA A 59 11.21 -3.33 2.42
N GLU A 60 11.60 -4.28 1.57
CA GLU A 60 12.81 -4.19 0.74
C GLU A 60 12.80 -2.90 -0.09
N VAL A 61 11.71 -2.63 -0.82
CA VAL A 61 11.61 -1.42 -1.66
C VAL A 61 11.65 -0.13 -0.82
N LEU A 62 10.89 -0.06 0.28
CA LEU A 62 10.80 1.13 1.11
C LEU A 62 12.10 1.44 1.86
N PHE A 63 12.78 0.42 2.39
CA PHE A 63 14.03 0.61 3.14
C PHE A 63 15.25 0.70 2.23
N GLU A 64 15.41 -0.24 1.29
CA GLU A 64 16.65 -0.35 0.51
C GLU A 64 16.68 0.63 -0.66
N SER A 65 15.56 0.81 -1.37
CA SER A 65 15.50 1.74 -2.50
C SER A 65 15.15 3.16 -2.06
N LEU A 66 14.04 3.33 -1.34
CA LEU A 66 13.51 4.66 -1.00
C LEU A 66 14.13 5.25 0.29
N GLY A 67 14.83 4.44 1.08
CA GLY A 67 15.57 4.89 2.26
C GLY A 67 14.70 5.38 3.42
N VAL A 68 13.46 4.91 3.51
CA VAL A 68 12.50 5.29 4.55
C VAL A 68 13.04 4.93 5.95
N PRO A 69 12.95 5.82 6.96
CA PRO A 69 13.53 5.58 8.28
C PRO A 69 12.81 4.48 9.08
N SER A 70 11.49 4.35 8.92
CA SER A 70 10.70 3.27 9.52
C SER A 70 9.37 3.09 8.79
N MET A 71 8.80 1.90 8.87
CA MET A 71 7.51 1.60 8.27
C MET A 71 6.58 0.85 9.22
N TYR A 72 5.28 1.01 9.01
CA TYR A 72 4.25 0.16 9.61
C TYR A 72 3.32 -0.37 8.53
N LEU A 73 2.99 -1.65 8.62
CA LEU A 73 2.08 -2.33 7.70
C LEU A 73 0.80 -2.68 8.46
N SER A 74 -0.33 -2.18 7.98
CA SER A 74 -1.63 -2.42 8.59
C SER A 74 -2.62 -3.03 7.60
N VAL A 75 -3.57 -3.79 8.12
CA VAL A 75 -4.68 -4.30 7.32
C VAL A 75 -5.72 -3.18 7.16
N THR A 76 -6.19 -2.98 5.93
CA THR A 76 -7.14 -1.89 5.62
C THR A 76 -8.40 -1.96 6.49
N ALA A 77 -8.94 -3.16 6.71
CA ALA A 77 -10.14 -3.37 7.52
C ALA A 77 -9.98 -2.84 8.97
N THR A 78 -8.85 -3.13 9.63
CA THR A 78 -8.55 -2.63 10.98
C THR A 78 -8.50 -1.09 10.99
N LEU A 79 -7.88 -0.47 9.98
CA LEU A 79 -7.83 0.99 9.86
C LEU A 79 -9.21 1.61 9.64
N CYS A 80 -10.05 0.98 8.81
CA CYS A 80 -11.44 1.41 8.61
C CYS A 80 -12.25 1.34 9.92
N LEU A 81 -12.02 0.30 10.73
CA LEU A 81 -12.67 0.17 12.02
C LEU A 81 -12.23 1.29 12.99
N TYR A 82 -10.92 1.54 13.07
CA TYR A 82 -10.38 2.64 13.88
C TYR A 82 -10.86 4.02 13.41
N ALA A 83 -10.98 4.25 12.11
CA ALA A 83 -11.55 5.48 11.56
C ALA A 83 -13.00 5.70 12.01
N SER A 84 -13.76 4.62 12.26
CA SER A 84 -15.12 4.69 12.80
C SER A 84 -15.20 4.89 14.33
N GLY A 85 -14.05 4.97 15.01
CA GLY A 85 -13.97 5.06 16.47
C GLY A 85 -14.36 3.74 17.17
N ARG A 86 -14.31 2.62 16.46
CA ARG A 86 -14.64 1.29 16.98
C ARG A 86 -13.39 0.42 16.99
N THR A 87 -13.39 -0.57 17.87
CA THR A 87 -12.32 -1.58 17.96
C THR A 87 -12.81 -2.98 17.66
N THR A 88 -14.12 -3.16 17.47
CA THR A 88 -14.76 -4.44 17.14
C THR A 88 -15.90 -4.20 16.14
N GLY A 89 -16.04 -5.05 15.13
CA GLY A 89 -17.11 -4.96 14.15
C GLY A 89 -16.87 -5.79 12.88
N LEU A 90 -17.85 -5.80 11.98
CA LEU A 90 -17.69 -6.36 10.64
C LEU A 90 -17.40 -5.21 9.68
N VAL A 91 -16.26 -5.27 8.99
CA VAL A 91 -15.90 -4.30 7.95
C VAL A 91 -16.17 -4.93 6.59
N VAL A 92 -16.93 -4.21 5.76
CA VAL A 92 -17.20 -4.57 4.36
C VAL A 92 -16.57 -3.52 3.47
N GLU A 93 -15.44 -3.87 2.86
CA GLU A 93 -14.69 -3.01 1.94
C GLU A 93 -15.03 -3.39 0.50
N MET A 94 -15.42 -2.40 -0.32
CA MET A 94 -15.65 -2.57 -1.75
C MET A 94 -14.73 -1.61 -2.51
N GLY A 95 -13.68 -2.16 -3.14
CA GLY A 95 -12.75 -1.42 -3.97
C GLY A 95 -12.89 -1.77 -5.45
N ASP A 96 -12.00 -1.21 -6.26
CA ASP A 96 -11.98 -1.38 -7.73
C ASP A 96 -11.82 -2.86 -8.15
N GLY A 97 -10.84 -3.57 -7.56
CA GLY A 97 -10.52 -4.95 -7.93
C GLY A 97 -10.96 -6.04 -6.95
N VAL A 98 -11.37 -5.68 -5.73
CA VAL A 98 -11.67 -6.65 -4.65
C VAL A 98 -12.76 -6.11 -3.71
N CYS A 99 -13.57 -7.03 -3.20
CA CYS A 99 -14.44 -6.81 -2.06
C CYS A 99 -14.06 -7.76 -0.92
N HIS A 100 -13.91 -7.25 0.29
CA HIS A 100 -13.57 -8.02 1.48
C HIS A 100 -14.62 -7.82 2.58
N CYS A 101 -14.94 -8.89 3.30
CA CYS A 101 -15.74 -8.88 4.52
C CYS A 101 -14.88 -9.43 5.65
N VAL A 102 -14.42 -8.56 6.55
CA VAL A 102 -13.46 -8.92 7.60
C VAL A 102 -14.09 -8.67 8.98
N PRO A 103 -14.30 -9.72 9.80
CA PRO A 103 -14.66 -9.55 11.20
C PRO A 103 -13.41 -9.21 12.02
N GLU A 104 -13.45 -8.10 12.74
CA GLU A 104 -12.39 -7.60 13.64
C GLU A 104 -12.89 -7.53 15.10
#